data_AF-X1EID5-F1
#
_entry.id   AF-X1EID5-F1
#
_cell.length_a   1.000
_cell.length_b   1.000
_cell.length_c   1.000
_cell.angle_alpha   90.00
_cell.angle_beta   90.00
_cell.angle_gamma   90.00
#
_symmetry.space_group_name_H-M   'P 1'
#
loop_
_entity.id
_entity.type
_entity.pdbx_description
1 polymer ?
#
loop_
_entity_poly.entity_id
_entity_poly.type
_entity_poly.pdbx_seq_one_letter_code
_entity_poly.pdbx_strand_id
1 'polypeptide(L)'
;MHDSLGKYRVILLIAGQGLRMGPPTYKTPKCLLEVKPGKTILDVQLDALEKAGITEVYLVIGFYDWKIKELYGSSYGRMKIR
;
A
#
# COMPACT_ATOMS: atom_id res chain seq x y z
N MET A 1 -3.47 -3.40 27.90
CA MET A 1 -4.43 -2.79 26.98
C MET A 1 -3.63 -2.04 25.93
N HIS A 2 -3.51 -2.58 24.71
CA HIS A 2 -2.87 -1.83 23.62
C HIS A 2 -3.89 -0.81 23.13
N ASP A 3 -3.57 0.48 23.26
CA ASP A 3 -4.30 1.56 22.62
C ASP A 3 -4.29 1.30 21.11
N SER A 4 -5.47 1.15 20.50
CA SER A 4 -5.57 1.01 19.04
C SER A 4 -5.03 2.27 18.36
N LEU A 5 -4.26 2.13 17.28
CA LEU A 5 -3.67 3.27 16.59
C LEU A 5 -4.68 4.10 15.77
N GLY A 6 -5.98 3.81 15.85
CA GLY A 6 -7.03 4.39 15.00
C GLY A 6 -7.18 5.90 15.03
N LYS A 7 -6.59 6.60 16.01
CA LYS A 7 -6.53 8.07 16.08
C LYS A 7 -5.46 8.69 15.16
N TYR A 8 -4.49 7.91 14.70
CA TYR A 8 -3.38 8.40 13.90
C TYR A 8 -3.68 8.32 12.41
N ARG A 9 -3.18 9.32 11.67
CA ARG A 9 -3.16 9.30 10.21
C ARG A 9 -1.83 8.76 9.73
N VAL A 10 -1.87 7.85 8.77
CA VAL A 10 -0.66 7.23 8.20
C VAL A 10 -0.49 7.69 6.76
N ILE A 11 0.74 7.98 6.37
CA ILE A 11 1.12 8.29 4.99
C ILE A 11 2.08 7.20 4.51
N LEU A 12 1.74 6.52 3.42
CA LEU A 12 2.63 5.58 2.74
C LEU A 12 3.19 6.22 1.48
N LEU A 13 4.51 6.35 1.43
CA LEU A 13 5.24 6.90 0.28
C LEU A 13 5.57 5.78 -0.71
N ILE A 14 4.73 5.63 -1.75
CA ILE A 14 4.84 4.53 -2.73
C ILE A 14 5.00 5.02 -4.17
N ALA A 15 5.31 6.29 -4.37
CA ALA A 15 5.52 6.91 -5.69
C ALA A 15 6.80 6.46 -6.42
N GLY A 16 7.66 5.68 -5.76
CA GLY A 16 8.97 5.28 -6.28
C GLY A 16 8.91 4.18 -7.36
N GLN A 17 9.75 4.31 -8.39
CA GLN A 17 9.82 3.37 -9.52
C GLN A 17 10.46 2.01 -9.15
N GLY A 18 11.29 1.95 -8.11
CA GLY A 18 11.92 0.68 -7.69
C GLY A 18 13.10 0.21 -8.56
N LEU A 19 13.71 1.10 -9.34
CA LEU A 19 14.74 0.82 -10.37
C LEU A 19 15.89 -0.10 -9.93
N ARG A 20 16.28 -0.06 -8.65
CA ARG A 20 17.33 -0.94 -8.10
C ARG A 20 17.00 -2.43 -8.16
N MET A 21 15.72 -2.79 -8.31
CA MET A 21 15.27 -4.18 -8.45
C MET A 21 15.26 -4.67 -9.89
N GLY A 22 15.58 -3.81 -10.88
CA GLY A 22 15.76 -4.22 -12.26
C GLY A 22 14.46 -4.64 -12.97
N PRO A 23 14.51 -5.63 -13.90
CA PRO A 23 13.43 -5.92 -14.86
C PRO A 23 12.01 -6.06 -14.29
N PRO A 24 11.78 -6.68 -13.11
CA PRO A 24 10.43 -6.79 -12.53
C PRO A 24 9.75 -5.44 -12.30
N THR A 25 10.53 -4.37 -12.07
CA THR A 25 10.00 -3.04 -11.76
C THR A 25 9.78 -2.14 -12.97
N TYR A 26 10.17 -2.57 -14.18
CA TYR A 26 10.08 -1.73 -15.38
C TYR A 26 8.64 -1.45 -15.82
N LYS A 27 7.73 -2.39 -15.55
CA LYS A 27 6.30 -2.28 -15.93
C LYS A 27 5.35 -2.34 -14.73
N THR A 28 5.88 -2.59 -13.53
CA THR A 28 5.11 -2.77 -12.30
C THR A 28 5.78 -2.00 -11.18
N PRO A 29 5.11 -1.04 -10.53
CA PRO A 29 5.66 -0.38 -9.34
C PRO A 29 6.09 -1.40 -8.30
N LYS A 30 7.20 -1.15 -7.62
CA LYS A 30 7.70 -2.07 -6.59
C LYS A 30 6.61 -2.46 -5.57
N CYS A 31 5.80 -1.49 -5.14
CA CYS A 31 4.74 -1.74 -4.17
C CYS A 31 3.69 -2.76 -4.64
N LEU A 32 3.54 -2.96 -5.96
CA LEU A 32 2.63 -3.94 -6.55
C LEU A 32 3.29 -5.27 -6.90
N LEU A 33 4.58 -5.45 -6.61
CA LEU A 33 5.23 -6.75 -6.78
C LEU A 33 4.70 -7.75 -5.75
N GLU A 34 4.41 -8.97 -6.20
CA GLU A 34 3.97 -10.05 -5.34
C GLU A 34 5.13 -10.62 -4.52
N VAL A 35 4.89 -10.79 -3.22
CA VAL A 35 5.79 -11.51 -2.30
C VAL A 35 5.37 -12.98 -2.11
N LYS A 36 4.11 -13.27 -2.43
CA LYS A 36 3.51 -14.61 -2.58
C LYS A 36 2.30 -14.47 -3.51
N PRO A 37 1.80 -15.57 -4.10
CA PRO A 37 0.66 -15.50 -5.03
C PRO A 37 -0.51 -14.70 -4.47
N GLY A 38 -0.92 -13.64 -5.18
CA GLY A 38 -2.05 -12.77 -4.80
C GLY A 38 -1.78 -11.85 -3.59
N LYS A 39 -0.52 -11.66 -3.19
CA LYS A 39 -0.15 -10.73 -2.10
C LYS A 39 1.03 -9.87 -2.51
N THR A 40 0.78 -8.58 -2.69
CA THR A 40 1.78 -7.58 -3.02
C THR A 40 2.54 -7.08 -1.79
N ILE A 41 3.64 -6.36 -2.02
CA ILE A 41 4.34 -5.61 -0.97
C ILE A 41 3.40 -4.62 -0.27
N LEU A 42 2.55 -3.92 -1.04
CA LEU A 42 1.59 -2.96 -0.49
C LEU A 42 0.56 -3.67 0.40
N ASP A 43 0.09 -4.87 0.02
CA ASP A 43 -0.85 -5.63 0.85
C ASP A 43 -0.26 -6.03 2.21
N VAL A 44 1.04 -6.31 2.26
CA VAL A 44 1.72 -6.60 3.54
C VAL A 44 1.70 -5.36 4.45
N GLN A 45 1.92 -4.17 3.87
CA GLN A 45 1.87 -2.92 4.62
C GLN A 45 0.45 -2.59 5.09
N LEU A 46 -0.54 -2.70 4.20
CA LEU A 46 -1.95 -2.41 4.52
C LEU A 46 -2.50 -3.39 5.57
N ASP A 47 -2.17 -4.69 5.48
CA ASP A 47 -2.53 -5.67 6.51
C ASP A 47 -1.99 -5.29 7.89
N ALA A 48 -0.72 -4.86 7.96
CA ALA A 48 -0.09 -4.50 9.21
C ALA A 48 -0.77 -3.27 9.84
N LEU A 49 -1.09 -2.27 9.02
CA LEU A 49 -1.81 -1.07 9.46
C LEU A 49 -3.22 -1.39 9.93
N GLU A 50 -3.97 -2.20 9.18
CA GLU A 50 -5.33 -2.61 9.57
C GLU A 50 -5.32 -3.41 10.88
N LYS A 51 -4.38 -4.36 11.04
CA LYS A 51 -4.21 -5.14 12.28
C LYS A 51 -3.83 -4.28 13.47
N ALA A 52 -3.10 -3.18 13.25
CA ALA A 52 -2.78 -2.20 14.29
C ALA A 52 -3.96 -1.27 14.64
N GLY A 53 -5.09 -1.38 13.92
CA GLY A 53 -6.30 -0.61 14.15
C GLY A 53 -6.31 0.76 13.46
N ILE A 54 -5.44 0.99 12.46
CA ILE A 54 -5.49 2.20 11.64
C ILE A 54 -6.78 2.20 10.80
N THR A 55 -7.47 3.34 10.76
CA THR A 55 -8.75 3.50 10.06
C THR A 55 -8.63 4.27 8.75
N GLU A 56 -7.52 4.99 8.55
CA GLU A 56 -7.29 5.82 7.37
C GLU A 56 -5.79 5.90 7.02
N VAL A 57 -5.48 5.66 5.74
CA VAL A 57 -4.14 5.78 5.18
C VAL A 57 -4.17 6.62 3.91
N TYR A 58 -3.15 7.46 3.75
CA TYR A 58 -2.92 8.30 2.59
C TYR A 58 -1.80 7.68 1.75
N LEU A 59 -2.08 7.35 0.49
CA LEU A 59 -1.11 6.78 -0.43
C LEU A 59 -0.55 7.89 -1.32
N VAL A 60 0.72 8.19 -1.12
CA VAL A 60 1.45 9.06 -2.05
C VAL A 60 1.91 8.20 -3.22
N ILE A 61 1.11 8.22 -4.27
CA ILE A 61 1.29 7.46 -5.51
C ILE A 61 1.96 8.33 -6.59
N GLY A 62 2.60 7.67 -7.56
CA GLY A 62 3.34 8.35 -8.63
C GLY A 62 3.47 7.47 -9.86
N PHE A 63 4.63 6.83 -10.06
CA PHE A 63 4.84 5.96 -11.21
C PHE A 63 3.77 4.86 -11.33
N TYR A 64 3.09 4.81 -12.48
CA TYR A 64 1.92 3.94 -12.73
C TYR A 64 0.85 3.99 -11.62
N ASP A 65 0.55 5.17 -11.10
CA ASP A 65 -0.48 5.42 -10.08
C ASP A 65 -1.85 4.79 -10.39
N TRP A 66 -2.24 4.78 -11.68
CA TRP A 66 -3.50 4.20 -12.13
C TRP A 66 -3.66 2.71 -11.75
N LYS A 67 -2.56 1.94 -11.74
CA LYS A 67 -2.61 0.52 -11.32
C LYS A 67 -2.95 0.37 -9.85
N ILE A 68 -2.47 1.30 -9.02
CA ILE A 68 -2.76 1.32 -7.58
C ILE A 68 -4.23 1.70 -7.38
N LYS A 69 -4.70 2.73 -8.10
CA LYS A 69 -6.11 3.16 -8.05
C LYS A 69 -7.07 2.05 -8.50
N GLU A 70 -6.72 1.31 -9.55
CA GLU A 70 -7.52 0.20 -10.07
C GLU A 70 -7.57 -0.98 -9.10
N LEU A 71 -6.42 -1.34 -8.49
CA LEU A 71 -6.34 -2.51 -7.60
C LEU A 71 -6.94 -2.25 -6.20
N TYR A 72 -6.80 -1.04 -5.67
CA TYR A 72 -7.16 -0.73 -4.26
C TYR A 72 -8.38 0.19 -4.10
N GLY A 73 -8.71 1.00 -5.10
CA GLY A 73 -9.80 1.97 -4.99
C GLY A 73 -9.68 2.88 -3.77
N SER A 74 -10.78 3.02 -3.01
CA SER A 74 -10.89 3.93 -1.85
C SER A 74 -10.82 3.24 -0.49
N SER A 75 -10.58 1.92 -0.42
CA SER A 75 -10.56 1.19 0.84
C SER A 75 -9.85 -0.15 0.74
N TYR A 76 -9.23 -0.57 1.84
CA TYR A 76 -8.68 -1.90 2.02
C TYR A 76 -9.20 -2.49 3.33
N GLY A 77 -9.97 -3.58 3.24
CA GLY A 77 -10.72 -4.10 4.38
C GLY A 77 -11.64 -3.03 4.97
N ARG A 78 -11.44 -2.69 6.25
CA ARG A 78 -12.18 -1.61 6.94
C ARG A 78 -11.46 -0.26 6.92
N MET A 79 -10.22 -0.22 6.43
CA MET A 79 -9.39 0.98 6.39
C MET A 79 -9.67 1.79 5.12
N LYS A 80 -9.87 3.11 5.26
CA LYS A 80 -10.03 4.03 4.13
C LYS A 80 -8.68 4.32 3.47
N ILE A 81 -8.67 4.35 2.16
CA ILE A 81 -7.53 4.78 1.34
C ILE A 81 -7.85 6.14 0.75
N ARG A 82 -6.89 7.06 0.86
CA ARG A 82 -6.94 8.41 0.30
C ARG A 82 -5.73 8.72 -0.56
#